data_AF-A0A2E3XTN3-F1
#
_entry.id   AF-A0A2E3XTN3-F1
#
_cell.length_a   1.000
_cell.length_b   1.000
_cell.length_c   1.000
_cell.angle_alpha   90.00
_cell.angle_beta   90.00
_cell.angle_gamma   90.00
#
_symmetry.space_group_name_H-M   'P 1'
#
loop_
_entity.id
_entity.type
_entity.pdbx_description
1 polymer ?
#
loop_
_entity_poly.entity_id
_entity_poly.type
_entity_poly.pdbx_seq_one_letter_code
_entity_poly.pdbx_strand_id
1 'polypeptide(L)'
;MDKKKRRTTPIIVISVICSVYLFKFLLTNSSHKTTQTHSKTAIQAPKQETEKVKSPQLKRPKKIKHEASQDLPSLSSLKLKTFIESCPKLRELLNREDKIVDYEPFARNYHYQRNGEIYRIRVFTEDGENGGFSKIVYYKEDSDGFPIIEKTKEIRVQRNKNLNQTINEEIDKTIGGSQIIYNAQDIHYTMTSGQEMSVSFENNKIKKIIAKDISCLL
;
A
#
# COMPACT_ATOMS: atom_id res chain seq x y z
N MET A 1 64.84 25.57 -8.56
CA MET A 1 64.41 24.19 -8.24
C MET A 1 63.70 24.19 -6.90
N ASP A 2 62.53 23.58 -6.87
CA ASP A 2 61.39 23.85 -5.99
C ASP A 2 61.51 23.42 -4.52
N LYS A 3 61.05 24.29 -3.62
CA LYS A 3 60.68 23.96 -2.23
C LYS A 3 59.16 23.80 -2.13
N LYS A 4 58.68 22.55 -2.16
CA LYS A 4 57.25 22.21 -1.99
C LYS A 4 56.87 22.24 -0.50
N LYS A 5 56.18 23.29 -0.07
CA LYS A 5 55.61 23.47 1.28
C LYS A 5 54.24 22.76 1.35
N ARG A 6 54.13 21.65 2.09
CA ARG A 6 52.84 20.97 2.35
C ARG A 6 52.10 21.70 3.47
N ARG A 7 50.91 22.23 3.19
CA ARG A 7 49.93 22.70 4.17
C ARG A 7 48.96 21.55 4.47
N THR A 8 48.87 21.13 5.72
CA THR A 8 47.90 20.14 6.20
C THR A 8 47.16 20.71 7.41
N THR A 9 45.91 21.15 7.19
CA THR A 9 44.72 21.11 8.07
C THR A 9 43.71 22.17 7.57
N PRO A 10 42.38 21.91 7.50
CA PRO A 10 41.54 21.71 8.69
C PRO A 10 40.26 20.87 8.42
N ILE A 11 40.34 19.53 8.41
CA ILE A 11 39.13 18.68 8.25
C ILE A 11 38.61 18.17 9.61
N ILE A 12 39.47 18.12 10.63
CA ILE A 12 39.13 17.46 11.90
C ILE A 12 38.28 18.35 12.83
N VAL A 13 38.31 19.68 12.67
CA VAL A 13 37.60 20.60 13.61
C VAL A 13 36.09 20.66 13.35
N ILE A 14 35.62 20.40 12.13
CA ILE A 14 34.19 20.46 11.79
C ILE A 14 33.43 19.24 12.36
N SER A 15 34.09 18.09 12.51
CA SER A 15 33.46 16.86 13.00
C SER A 15 33.05 16.92 14.48
N VAL A 16 33.74 17.69 15.31
CA VAL A 16 33.49 17.71 16.77
C VAL A 16 32.33 18.67 17.13
N ILE A 17 32.09 19.70 16.32
CA ILE A 17 31.04 20.69 16.58
C ILE A 17 29.64 20.12 16.27
N CYS A 18 29.50 19.26 15.25
CA CYS A 18 28.22 18.62 14.94
C CYS A 18 27.74 17.64 16.03
N SER A 19 28.66 16.99 16.75
CA SER A 19 28.29 15.99 17.77
C SER A 19 27.64 16.62 19.01
N VAL A 20 28.05 17.84 19.37
CA VAL A 20 27.56 18.54 20.58
C VAL A 20 26.13 19.07 20.38
N TYR A 21 25.76 19.47 19.16
CA TYR A 21 24.41 19.96 18.86
C TYR A 21 23.35 18.85 18.84
N LEU A 22 23.71 17.65 18.36
CA LEU A 22 22.80 16.50 18.35
C LEU A 22 22.46 16.00 19.76
N PHE A 23 23.38 16.13 20.72
CA PHE A 23 23.13 15.67 22.09
C PHE A 23 22.19 16.60 22.89
N LYS A 24 22.24 17.92 22.64
CA LYS A 24 21.31 18.86 23.31
C LYS A 24 19.87 18.75 22.80
N PHE A 25 19.66 18.42 21.53
CA PHE A 25 18.32 18.28 20.96
C PHE A 25 17.56 17.05 21.49
N LEU A 26 18.28 15.96 21.81
CA LEU A 26 17.67 14.74 22.33
C LEU A 26 17.23 14.85 23.80
N LEU A 27 17.85 15.72 24.59
CA LEU A 27 17.50 15.88 26.01
C LEU A 27 16.26 16.77 26.25
N THR A 28 15.85 17.59 25.28
CA THR A 28 14.72 18.51 25.46
C THR A 28 13.35 17.91 25.10
N ASN A 29 13.29 16.78 24.40
CA ASN A 29 12.03 16.19 23.93
C ASN A 29 11.48 15.04 24.79
N SER A 30 12.11 14.72 25.94
CA SER A 30 11.73 13.56 26.76
C SER A 30 10.81 13.87 27.94
N SER A 31 10.17 15.04 28.01
CA SER A 31 9.28 15.37 29.13
C SER A 31 7.92 15.85 28.64
N HIS A 32 6.99 14.91 28.47
CA HIS A 32 5.57 15.07 28.78
C HIS A 32 4.81 13.79 28.42
N LYS A 33 4.43 13.02 29.45
CA LYS A 33 3.05 12.55 29.68
C LYS A 33 3.02 11.54 30.83
N THR A 34 2.68 12.06 32.01
CA THR A 34 2.02 11.32 33.08
C THR A 34 0.60 11.86 33.15
N THR A 35 -0.42 11.00 33.20
CA THR A 35 -1.46 10.96 34.26
C THR A 35 -2.41 9.79 33.98
N GLN A 36 -2.52 8.89 34.93
CA GLN A 36 -3.55 7.85 35.05
C GLN A 36 -4.81 8.46 35.66
N THR A 37 -6.01 8.01 35.24
CA THR A 37 -7.13 7.87 36.17
C THR A 37 -8.03 6.70 35.79
N HIS A 38 -8.23 5.80 36.74
CA HIS A 38 -9.18 4.69 36.74
C HIS A 38 -10.63 5.16 36.73
N SER A 39 -11.53 4.34 36.17
CA SER A 39 -12.81 4.01 36.82
C SER A 39 -13.36 2.69 36.31
N LYS A 40 -13.46 1.73 37.24
CA LYS A 40 -14.21 0.48 37.14
C LYS A 40 -15.67 0.78 37.51
N THR A 41 -16.63 0.28 36.73
CA THR A 41 -17.91 -0.19 37.28
C THR A 41 -18.39 -1.37 36.45
N ALA A 42 -18.56 -2.51 37.12
CA ALA A 42 -19.17 -3.72 36.60
C ALA A 42 -20.49 -3.92 37.35
N ILE A 43 -21.64 -4.01 36.66
CA ILE A 43 -22.86 -4.66 37.19
C ILE A 43 -23.65 -5.32 36.04
N GLN A 44 -23.72 -6.64 36.14
CA GLN A 44 -24.78 -7.60 35.77
C GLN A 44 -25.26 -7.82 34.33
N ALA A 45 -25.21 -9.11 33.98
CA ALA A 45 -25.91 -9.78 32.89
C ALA A 45 -27.36 -10.14 33.28
N PRO A 46 -28.22 -10.34 32.28
CA PRO A 46 -29.23 -11.40 32.31
C PRO A 46 -29.03 -12.42 31.18
N LYS A 47 -29.50 -13.64 31.46
CA LYS A 47 -29.43 -14.86 30.65
C LYS A 47 -30.43 -14.87 29.48
N GLN A 48 -30.01 -15.62 28.44
CA GLN A 48 -30.76 -16.50 27.53
C GLN A 48 -31.89 -15.91 26.66
N GLU A 49 -31.73 -16.02 25.33
CA GLU A 49 -32.59 -16.91 24.54
C GLU A 49 -31.91 -17.29 23.21
N THR A 50 -31.84 -18.59 22.95
CA THR A 50 -31.40 -19.19 21.69
C THR A 50 -32.56 -19.18 20.70
N GLU A 51 -32.47 -18.37 19.66
CA GLU A 51 -33.37 -18.48 18.50
C GLU A 51 -32.57 -18.88 17.25
N LYS A 52 -32.90 -20.06 16.72
CA LYS A 52 -32.37 -20.62 15.47
C LYS A 52 -32.87 -19.77 14.29
N VAL A 53 -32.01 -18.94 13.71
CA VAL A 53 -32.33 -18.26 12.44
C VAL A 53 -31.64 -18.99 11.27
N LYS A 54 -32.50 -19.55 10.42
CA LYS A 54 -32.25 -20.20 9.13
C LYS A 54 -31.24 -19.41 8.28
N SER A 55 -30.26 -20.12 7.74
CA SER A 55 -29.30 -19.65 6.73
C SER A 55 -30.02 -19.24 5.43
N PRO A 56 -29.88 -18.00 4.93
CA PRO A 56 -30.31 -17.65 3.58
C PRO A 56 -29.23 -18.06 2.58
N GLN A 57 -29.58 -18.92 1.62
CA GLN A 57 -28.73 -19.25 0.49
C GLN A 57 -28.48 -18.01 -0.39
N LEU A 58 -27.21 -17.63 -0.50
CA LEU A 58 -26.73 -16.50 -1.29
C LEU A 58 -26.81 -16.82 -2.80
N LYS A 59 -27.81 -16.29 -3.51
CA LYS A 59 -27.80 -16.24 -4.97
C LYS A 59 -26.90 -15.08 -5.43
N ARG A 60 -25.82 -15.39 -6.16
CA ARG A 60 -24.87 -14.41 -6.73
C ARG A 60 -25.54 -13.53 -7.79
N PRO A 61 -25.40 -12.18 -7.74
CA PRO A 61 -25.83 -11.32 -8.84
C PRO A 61 -24.85 -11.36 -10.01
N LYS A 62 -25.40 -11.18 -11.22
CA LYS A 62 -24.72 -11.20 -12.52
C LYS A 62 -23.77 -10.01 -12.72
N LYS A 63 -22.71 -10.28 -13.50
CA LYS A 63 -21.70 -9.34 -14.02
C LYS A 63 -22.30 -8.05 -14.58
N ILE A 64 -21.72 -6.92 -14.18
CA ILE A 64 -21.83 -5.64 -14.89
C ILE A 64 -20.43 -5.30 -15.42
N LYS A 65 -20.33 -5.08 -16.74
CA LYS A 65 -19.15 -4.51 -17.40
C LYS A 65 -19.34 -3.00 -17.46
N HIS A 66 -18.32 -2.22 -17.10
CA HIS A 66 -18.15 -0.87 -17.63
C HIS A 66 -16.67 -0.55 -17.85
N GLU A 67 -16.39 -0.09 -19.08
CA GLU A 67 -15.17 0.58 -19.53
C GLU A 67 -15.28 2.07 -19.19
N ALA A 68 -14.22 2.63 -18.58
CA ALA A 68 -13.65 3.94 -18.87
C ALA A 68 -12.80 4.45 -17.68
N SER A 69 -11.50 4.19 -17.70
CA SER A 69 -10.42 5.12 -17.31
C SER A 69 -9.09 4.48 -17.70
N GLN A 70 -8.11 5.31 -18.10
CA GLN A 70 -6.91 4.93 -18.85
C GLN A 70 -6.20 3.67 -18.31
N ASP A 71 -5.87 2.76 -19.23
CA ASP A 71 -5.41 1.40 -19.01
C ASP A 71 -4.19 1.27 -18.07
N LEU A 72 -4.44 1.20 -16.76
CA LEU A 72 -3.83 0.11 -16.00
C LEU A 72 -4.45 -1.17 -16.57
N PRO A 73 -3.66 -2.20 -16.94
CA PRO A 73 -4.23 -3.42 -17.49
C PRO A 73 -5.32 -3.87 -16.54
N SER A 74 -6.58 -3.82 -17.01
CA SER A 74 -7.69 -4.32 -16.21
C SER A 74 -7.28 -5.73 -15.80
N LEU A 75 -7.08 -5.91 -14.49
CA LEU A 75 -6.39 -7.05 -13.89
C LEU A 75 -6.93 -8.41 -14.36
N SER A 76 -8.18 -8.40 -14.83
CA SER A 76 -8.87 -9.51 -15.49
C SER A 76 -8.18 -10.09 -16.74
N SER A 77 -7.17 -9.41 -17.30
CA SER A 77 -6.49 -9.78 -18.55
C SER A 77 -5.07 -10.31 -18.37
N LEU A 78 -4.44 -10.11 -17.20
CA LEU A 78 -3.12 -10.69 -16.94
C LEU A 78 -3.27 -12.21 -16.80
N LYS A 79 -2.73 -12.94 -17.78
CA LYS A 79 -2.82 -14.40 -17.81
C LYS A 79 -1.73 -14.98 -16.93
N LEU A 80 -2.02 -16.12 -16.30
CA LEU A 80 -1.05 -16.92 -15.54
C LEU A 80 0.28 -17.12 -16.31
N LYS A 81 0.17 -17.25 -17.63
CA LYS A 81 1.30 -17.32 -18.57
C LYS A 81 2.30 -16.18 -18.35
N THR A 82 1.85 -14.94 -18.18
CA THR A 82 2.70 -13.78 -17.97
C THR A 82 3.51 -13.89 -16.68
N PHE A 83 2.92 -14.42 -15.60
CA PHE A 83 3.64 -14.64 -14.34
C PHE A 83 4.69 -15.74 -14.48
N ILE A 84 4.35 -16.83 -15.15
CA ILE A 84 5.29 -17.94 -15.40
C ILE A 84 6.45 -17.51 -16.31
N GLU A 85 6.17 -16.74 -17.37
CA GLU A 85 7.20 -16.18 -18.25
C GLU A 85 8.14 -15.22 -17.50
N SER A 86 7.57 -14.44 -16.58
CA SER A 86 8.31 -13.51 -15.73
C SER A 86 9.12 -14.22 -14.64
N CYS A 87 8.63 -15.35 -14.11
CA CYS A 87 9.27 -16.13 -13.06
C CYS A 87 9.18 -17.63 -13.39
N PRO A 88 10.14 -18.20 -14.16
CA PRO A 88 10.07 -19.59 -14.61
C PRO A 88 9.99 -20.61 -13.49
N LYS A 89 10.56 -20.31 -12.31
CA LYS A 89 10.49 -21.15 -11.10
C LYS A 89 9.04 -21.34 -10.61
N LEU A 90 8.16 -20.39 -10.91
CA LEU A 90 6.74 -20.46 -10.54
C LEU A 90 6.01 -21.61 -11.23
N ARG A 91 6.54 -22.11 -12.36
CA ARG A 91 5.95 -23.22 -13.13
C ARG A 91 5.83 -24.52 -12.34
N GLU A 92 6.71 -24.74 -11.37
CA GLU A 92 6.70 -25.95 -10.54
C GLU A 92 5.69 -25.85 -9.40
N LEU A 93 5.37 -24.62 -8.96
CA LEU A 93 4.32 -24.39 -7.97
C LEU A 93 2.94 -24.45 -8.61
N LEU A 94 2.74 -23.74 -9.72
CA LEU A 94 1.42 -23.58 -10.33
C LEU A 94 1.08 -24.74 -11.25
N ASN A 95 -0.11 -25.31 -11.07
CA ASN A 95 -0.63 -26.29 -12.02
C ASN A 95 -0.97 -25.60 -13.34
N ARG A 96 -0.88 -26.33 -14.47
CA ARG A 96 -1.27 -25.78 -15.79
C ARG A 96 -2.74 -25.34 -15.84
N GLU A 97 -3.56 -25.92 -14.97
CA GLU A 97 -4.98 -25.62 -14.85
C GLU A 97 -5.29 -24.53 -13.83
N ASP A 98 -4.29 -24.03 -13.09
CA ASP A 98 -4.52 -23.01 -12.09
C ASP A 98 -5.05 -21.72 -12.72
N LYS A 99 -6.01 -21.11 -12.03
CA LYS A 99 -6.61 -19.85 -12.40
C LYS A 99 -6.66 -18.96 -11.18
N ILE A 100 -6.56 -17.66 -11.42
CA ILE A 100 -6.81 -16.65 -10.40
C ILE A 100 -8.30 -16.72 -10.05
N VAL A 101 -8.60 -17.02 -8.79
CA VAL A 101 -9.98 -17.00 -8.27
C VAL A 101 -10.31 -15.71 -7.58
N ASP A 102 -9.31 -15.09 -6.95
CA ASP A 102 -9.45 -13.82 -6.27
C ASP A 102 -8.17 -12.99 -6.38
N TYR A 103 -8.32 -11.68 -6.23
CA TYR A 103 -7.20 -10.76 -6.16
C TYR A 103 -7.54 -9.56 -5.30
N GLU A 104 -6.56 -9.12 -4.51
CA GLU A 104 -6.73 -8.04 -3.56
C GLU A 104 -5.52 -7.08 -3.62
N PRO A 105 -5.73 -5.83 -4.07
CA PRO A 105 -4.73 -4.78 -3.94
C PRO A 105 -4.58 -4.34 -2.48
N PHE A 106 -3.43 -4.60 -1.87
CA PHE A 106 -3.16 -4.21 -0.48
C PHE A 106 -2.35 -2.91 -0.36
N ALA A 107 -1.59 -2.54 -1.40
CA ALA A 107 -0.88 -1.27 -1.47
C ALA A 107 -0.91 -0.68 -2.86
N ARG A 108 -1.12 0.64 -2.96
CA ARG A 108 -0.99 1.41 -4.21
C ARG A 108 -0.28 2.72 -3.97
N ASN A 109 0.52 3.14 -4.94
CA ASN A 109 1.23 4.39 -4.93
C ASN A 109 1.12 5.04 -6.31
N TYR A 110 0.57 6.24 -6.38
CA TYR A 110 0.50 7.05 -7.59
C TYR A 110 1.32 8.31 -7.37
N HIS A 111 2.14 8.63 -8.35
CA HIS A 111 2.93 9.83 -8.42
C HIS A 111 2.50 10.57 -9.69
N TYR A 112 2.02 11.80 -9.54
CA TYR A 112 1.46 12.55 -10.66
C TYR A 112 1.81 14.03 -10.59
N GLN A 113 1.82 14.67 -11.75
CA GLN A 113 2.06 16.08 -11.92
C GLN A 113 0.77 16.82 -12.28
N ARG A 114 0.52 17.96 -11.62
CA ARG A 114 -0.61 18.85 -11.91
C ARG A 114 -0.16 20.30 -11.78
N ASN A 115 -0.39 21.09 -12.82
CA ASN A 115 -0.04 22.52 -12.83
C ASN A 115 1.45 22.78 -12.48
N GLY A 116 2.34 21.89 -12.94
CA GLY A 116 3.78 21.96 -12.66
C GLY A 116 4.20 21.40 -11.29
N GLU A 117 3.26 21.17 -10.37
CA GLU A 117 3.52 20.64 -9.04
C GLU A 117 3.39 19.12 -8.98
N ILE A 118 4.10 18.51 -8.04
CA ILE A 118 4.20 17.06 -7.90
C ILE A 118 3.42 16.60 -6.67
N TYR A 119 2.67 15.53 -6.84
CA TYR A 119 1.78 14.99 -5.82
C TYR A 119 1.88 13.46 -5.77
N ARG A 120 1.57 12.91 -4.59
CA ARG A 120 1.49 11.46 -4.40
C ARG A 120 0.17 11.04 -3.76
N ILE A 121 -0.36 9.90 -4.15
CA ILE A 121 -1.44 9.21 -3.46
C ILE A 121 -0.91 7.85 -3.03
N ARG A 122 -0.98 7.55 -1.74
CA ARG A 122 -0.73 6.20 -1.22
C ARG A 122 -2.02 5.61 -0.67
N VAL A 123 -2.34 4.40 -1.07
CA VAL A 123 -3.48 3.64 -0.57
C VAL A 123 -2.94 2.44 0.20
N PHE A 124 -3.45 2.26 1.40
CA PHE A 124 -3.25 1.07 2.22
C PHE A 124 -4.62 0.42 2.40
N THR A 125 -4.75 -0.81 1.95
CA THR A 125 -5.96 -1.63 2.14
C THR A 125 -5.67 -2.63 3.25
N GLU A 126 -6.61 -2.79 4.16
CA GLU A 126 -6.57 -3.78 5.22
C GLU A 126 -7.88 -4.56 5.21
N ASP A 127 -7.78 -5.86 5.01
CA ASP A 127 -8.92 -6.76 5.06
C ASP A 127 -9.15 -7.19 6.52
N GLY A 128 -10.24 -6.68 7.09
CA GLY A 128 -10.67 -6.99 8.45
C GLY A 128 -11.84 -7.96 8.48
N GLU A 129 -11.99 -8.68 9.60
CA GLU A 129 -13.10 -9.62 9.84
C GLU A 129 -14.49 -8.97 9.67
N ASN A 130 -14.57 -7.65 9.82
CA ASN A 130 -15.80 -6.85 9.76
C ASN A 130 -15.98 -6.09 8.43
N GLY A 131 -15.20 -6.41 7.40
CA GLY A 131 -15.19 -5.73 6.11
C GLY A 131 -13.86 -5.03 5.85
N GLY A 132 -13.65 -4.68 4.58
CA GLY A 132 -12.42 -4.03 4.15
C GLY A 132 -12.36 -2.56 4.59
N PHE A 133 -11.16 -2.16 4.99
CA PHE A 133 -10.80 -0.79 5.34
C PHE A 133 -9.72 -0.29 4.37
N SER A 134 -9.78 0.99 4.02
CA SER A 134 -8.68 1.62 3.30
C SER A 134 -8.38 3.01 3.78
N LYS A 135 -7.09 3.30 3.90
CA LYS A 135 -6.57 4.63 4.18
C LYS A 135 -5.87 5.17 2.94
N ILE A 136 -6.35 6.30 2.45
CA ILE A 136 -5.75 7.06 1.36
C ILE A 136 -5.01 8.25 1.97
N VAL A 137 -3.74 8.41 1.63
CA VAL A 137 -2.89 9.51 2.06
C VAL A 137 -2.47 10.30 0.84
N TYR A 138 -2.73 11.61 0.86
CA TYR A 138 -2.41 12.54 -0.21
C TYR A 138 -1.22 13.38 0.21
N TYR A 139 -0.24 13.47 -0.68
CA TYR A 139 0.98 14.25 -0.47
C TYR A 139 1.14 15.28 -1.58
N LYS A 140 1.74 16.41 -1.23
CA LYS A 140 2.34 17.37 -2.15
C LYS A 140 3.85 17.37 -1.90
N GLU A 141 4.65 17.36 -2.95
CA GLU A 141 6.10 17.51 -2.80
C GLU A 141 6.46 18.99 -2.67
N ASP A 142 7.42 19.27 -1.78
CA ASP A 142 8.06 20.58 -1.70
C ASP A 142 9.13 20.76 -2.78
N SER A 143 9.86 21.89 -2.73
CA SER A 143 10.92 22.22 -3.68
C SER A 143 12.10 21.25 -3.66
N ASP A 144 12.28 20.49 -2.57
CA ASP A 144 13.35 19.50 -2.41
C ASP A 144 12.89 18.08 -2.80
N GLY A 145 11.64 17.94 -3.25
CA GLY A 145 11.03 16.64 -3.61
C GLY A 145 10.58 15.83 -2.39
N PHE A 146 10.49 16.46 -1.21
CA PHE A 146 10.06 15.79 0.00
C PHE A 146 8.53 15.78 0.09
N PRO A 147 7.90 14.62 0.35
CA PRO A 147 6.45 14.51 0.39
C PRO A 147 5.88 15.05 1.71
N ILE A 148 5.06 16.10 1.62
CA ILE A 148 4.30 16.68 2.74
C ILE A 148 2.87 16.15 2.68
N ILE A 149 2.35 15.64 3.80
CA ILE A 149 0.96 15.16 3.89
C ILE A 149 0.01 16.36 3.82
N GLU A 150 -0.83 16.40 2.79
CA GLU A 150 -1.88 17.40 2.63
C GLU A 150 -3.15 16.97 3.37
N LYS A 151 -3.56 15.71 3.18
CA LYS A 151 -4.76 15.15 3.81
C LYS A 151 -4.73 13.63 3.85
N THR A 152 -5.63 13.08 4.67
CA THR A 152 -5.93 11.64 4.71
C THR A 152 -7.42 11.41 4.55
N LYS A 153 -7.80 10.27 3.97
CA LYS A 153 -9.19 9.84 3.83
C LYS A 153 -9.30 8.37 4.19
N GLU A 154 -10.25 8.05 5.05
CA GLU A 154 -10.63 6.68 5.37
C GLU A 154 -11.87 6.27 4.57
N ILE A 155 -11.81 5.10 3.96
CA ILE A 155 -12.94 4.48 3.28
C ILE A 155 -13.20 3.15 3.98
N ARG A 156 -14.41 3.00 4.51
CA ARG A 156 -14.91 1.76 5.09
C ARG A 156 -16.08 1.29 4.25
N VAL A 157 -16.06 0.03 3.85
CA VAL A 157 -17.21 -0.58 3.20
C VAL A 157 -17.74 -1.72 4.03
N GLN A 158 -19.08 -1.83 4.10
CA GLN A 158 -19.72 -2.99 4.69
C GLN A 158 -19.43 -4.24 3.84
N ARG A 159 -19.48 -5.42 4.47
CA ARG A 159 -19.45 -6.72 3.77
C ARG A 159 -20.36 -6.66 2.53
N ASN A 160 -19.85 -7.09 1.38
CA ASN A 160 -20.51 -7.16 0.06
C ASN A 160 -20.49 -5.90 -0.82
N LYS A 161 -19.90 -4.78 -0.41
CA LYS A 161 -19.60 -3.66 -1.31
C LYS A 161 -18.18 -3.76 -1.86
N ASN A 162 -18.00 -3.37 -3.13
CA ASN A 162 -16.69 -3.42 -3.79
C ASN A 162 -15.82 -2.23 -3.33
N LEU A 163 -15.00 -2.46 -2.30
CA LEU A 163 -14.05 -1.48 -1.77
C LEU A 163 -13.14 -0.91 -2.87
N ASN A 164 -12.61 -1.79 -3.72
CA ASN A 164 -11.69 -1.42 -4.79
C ASN A 164 -12.33 -0.43 -5.77
N GLN A 165 -13.60 -0.63 -6.12
CA GLN A 165 -14.32 0.31 -6.98
C GLN A 165 -14.41 1.70 -6.35
N THR A 166 -14.84 1.79 -5.09
CA THR A 166 -14.95 3.09 -4.39
C THR A 166 -13.61 3.80 -4.28
N ILE A 167 -12.52 3.06 -4.05
CA ILE A 167 -11.17 3.65 -4.02
C ILE A 167 -10.76 4.13 -5.42
N ASN A 168 -11.00 3.33 -6.47
CA ASN A 168 -10.67 3.73 -7.84
C ASN A 168 -11.39 5.01 -8.23
N GLU A 169 -12.68 5.12 -7.93
CA GLU A 169 -13.46 6.34 -8.18
C GLU A 169 -12.89 7.55 -7.42
N GLU A 170 -12.39 7.37 -6.19
CA GLU A 170 -11.75 8.44 -5.43
C GLU A 170 -10.39 8.86 -6.03
N ILE A 171 -9.58 7.89 -6.45
CA ILE A 171 -8.30 8.14 -7.11
C ILE A 171 -8.53 8.87 -8.43
N ASP A 172 -9.45 8.38 -9.26
CA ASP A 172 -9.74 8.94 -10.58
C ASP A 172 -10.27 10.38 -10.46
N LYS A 173 -11.16 10.65 -9.50
CA LYS A 173 -11.60 12.02 -9.16
C LYS A 173 -10.43 12.90 -8.74
N THR A 174 -9.48 12.34 -7.98
CA THR A 174 -8.34 13.11 -7.50
C THR A 174 -7.38 13.39 -8.63
N ILE A 175 -6.97 12.38 -9.40
CA ILE A 175 -5.92 12.46 -10.44
C ILE A 175 -6.45 13.12 -11.72
N GLY A 176 -7.75 13.09 -12.00
CA GLY A 176 -8.37 13.57 -13.24
C GLY A 176 -7.68 14.76 -13.90
N GLY A 177 -7.21 14.57 -15.14
CA GLY A 177 -6.49 15.57 -15.93
C GLY A 177 -4.99 15.75 -15.59
N SER A 178 -4.45 15.01 -14.62
CA SER A 178 -3.03 15.03 -14.25
C SER A 178 -2.21 14.04 -15.08
N GLN A 179 -0.91 14.28 -15.19
CA GLN A 179 0.02 13.32 -15.79
C GLN A 179 0.55 12.36 -14.72
N ILE A 180 0.32 11.06 -14.86
CA ILE A 180 0.95 10.05 -14.01
C ILE A 180 2.41 9.90 -14.45
N ILE A 181 3.34 10.11 -13.52
CA ILE A 181 4.79 10.01 -13.76
C ILE A 181 5.38 8.72 -13.19
N TYR A 182 4.75 8.16 -12.17
CA TYR A 182 5.09 6.84 -11.64
C TYR A 182 3.86 6.21 -10.98
N ASN A 183 3.70 4.90 -11.11
CA ASN A 183 2.74 4.14 -10.33
C ASN A 183 3.34 2.82 -9.86
N ALA A 184 3.00 2.43 -8.65
CA ALA A 184 3.31 1.12 -8.11
C ALA A 184 2.11 0.52 -7.39
N GLN A 185 2.02 -0.79 -7.42
CA GLN A 185 0.91 -1.51 -6.82
C GLN A 185 1.37 -2.90 -6.39
N ASP A 186 0.95 -3.30 -5.20
CA ASP A 186 1.12 -4.66 -4.71
C ASP A 186 -0.25 -5.34 -4.63
N ILE A 187 -0.31 -6.56 -5.16
CA ILE A 187 -1.54 -7.33 -5.30
C ILE A 187 -1.32 -8.72 -4.77
N HIS A 188 -2.20 -9.15 -3.89
CA HIS A 188 -2.30 -10.53 -3.48
C HIS A 188 -3.25 -11.27 -4.44
N TYR A 189 -2.85 -12.45 -4.89
CA TYR A 189 -3.65 -13.30 -5.77
C TYR A 189 -3.85 -14.66 -5.13
N THR A 190 -5.09 -15.12 -5.15
CA THR A 190 -5.47 -16.48 -4.73
C THR A 190 -5.77 -17.32 -5.96
N MET A 191 -5.20 -18.53 -6.01
CA MET A 191 -5.38 -19.49 -7.11
C MET A 191 -6.47 -20.52 -6.80
N THR A 192 -6.99 -21.18 -7.84
CA THR A 192 -7.92 -22.31 -7.72
C THR A 192 -7.38 -23.45 -6.86
N SER A 193 -6.07 -23.68 -6.88
CA SER A 193 -5.40 -24.67 -6.03
C SER A 193 -5.29 -24.27 -4.56
N GLY A 194 -5.71 -23.04 -4.20
CA GLY A 194 -5.49 -22.46 -2.88
C GLY A 194 -4.09 -21.89 -2.68
N GLN A 195 -3.24 -21.91 -3.70
CA GLN A 195 -1.96 -21.22 -3.65
C GLN A 195 -2.14 -19.69 -3.66
N GLU A 196 -1.26 -19.03 -2.93
CA GLU A 196 -1.24 -17.58 -2.79
C GLU A 196 0.05 -17.02 -3.36
N MET A 197 -0.05 -15.87 -4.01
CA MET A 197 1.11 -15.13 -4.48
C MET A 197 0.89 -13.62 -4.33
N SER A 198 1.96 -12.91 -4.02
CA SER A 198 2.01 -11.46 -4.06
C SER A 198 2.81 -11.00 -5.27
N VAL A 199 2.25 -10.08 -6.05
CA VAL A 199 2.88 -9.51 -7.24
C VAL A 199 2.98 -8.01 -7.07
N SER A 200 4.18 -7.48 -7.24
CA SER A 200 4.46 -6.05 -7.27
C SER A 200 4.59 -5.57 -8.70
N PHE A 201 3.91 -4.48 -9.00
CA PHE A 201 3.96 -3.77 -10.27
C PHE A 201 4.63 -2.42 -10.07
N GLU A 202 5.45 -2.01 -11.04
CA GLU A 202 5.90 -0.63 -11.21
C GLU A 202 5.71 -0.22 -12.66
N ASN A 203 5.08 0.93 -12.88
CA ASN A 203 4.77 1.45 -14.22
C ASN A 203 4.09 0.38 -15.10
N ASN A 204 3.12 -0.33 -14.50
CA ASN A 204 2.37 -1.43 -15.10
C ASN A 204 3.21 -2.64 -15.54
N LYS A 205 4.45 -2.76 -15.07
CA LYS A 205 5.33 -3.91 -15.32
C LYS A 205 5.52 -4.70 -14.04
N ILE A 206 5.55 -6.02 -14.14
CA ILE A 206 5.86 -6.88 -13.00
C ILE A 206 7.30 -6.64 -12.59
N LYS A 207 7.51 -6.36 -11.31
CA LYS A 207 8.83 -6.15 -10.69
C LYS A 207 9.20 -7.22 -9.70
N LYS A 208 8.20 -7.77 -9.02
CA LYS A 208 8.42 -8.78 -8.01
C LYS A 208 7.28 -9.77 -8.03
N ILE A 209 7.62 -11.05 -7.90
CA ILE A 209 6.67 -12.12 -7.62
C ILE A 209 7.18 -12.84 -6.37
N ILE A 210 6.30 -13.00 -5.39
CA ILE A 210 6.55 -13.77 -4.17
C ILE A 210 5.44 -14.81 -4.08
N ALA A 211 5.80 -16.09 -4.00
CA ALA A 211 4.86 -17.18 -3.82
C ALA A 211 5.53 -18.28 -3.00
N LYS A 212 5.02 -18.57 -1.80
CA LYS A 212 5.64 -19.53 -0.87
C LYS A 212 7.17 -19.31 -0.76
N ASP A 213 7.97 -20.33 -1.05
CA ASP A 213 9.44 -20.32 -0.99
C ASP A 213 10.10 -19.75 -2.27
N ILE A 214 9.32 -19.16 -3.17
CA ILE A 214 9.80 -18.55 -4.41
C ILE A 214 9.73 -17.03 -4.30
N SER A 215 10.87 -16.39 -4.58
CA SER A 215 10.95 -14.95 -4.80
C SER A 215 11.68 -14.67 -6.11
N CYS A 216 11.02 -13.93 -6.99
CA CYS A 216 11.56 -13.46 -8.27
C CYS A 216 11.57 -11.94 -8.29
N LEU A 217 12.74 -11.34 -8.54
CA LEU A 217 12.94 -9.90 -8.76
C LEU A 217 13.30 -9.68 -10.23
N LEU A 218 12.67 -8.71 -10.90
CA LEU A 218 12.67 -8.53 -12.35
C LEU A 218 13.10 -7.13 -12.82
#